data_AF-F7B5V2-F1
#
_entry.id   AF-F7B5V2-F1
#
_cell.length_a   1.000
_cell.length_b   1.000
_cell.length_c   1.000
_cell.angle_alpha   90.00
_cell.angle_beta   90.00
_cell.angle_gamma   90.00
#
_symmetry.space_group_name_H-M   'P 1'
#
loop_
_entity.id
_entity.type
_entity.pdbx_description
1 polymer ?
#
loop_
_entity_poly.entity_id
_entity_poly.type
_entity_poly.pdbx_seq_one_letter_code
_entity_poly.pdbx_strand_id
1 'polypeptide(L)'
;MSTLNCVNYKNRGACQAKVIQSLCSLTCGYCSTENTTTTTAAPTTTSVNETLLNATCQDNHSKCANWSASGFCSSNYTNYMSNNCARSCGFCGVWNNWSTWTTCSVKCGGGVQQRKRSCKASVCAGDSTVMRACNRNRCTTCFDQVSYCSAFAQAGKCSETLWKYMCRKSCKVCVEPAQSNPAICADKHTNCPAAAEQGGCSDTRVQSVCPKSCNVCTTPC
;
A
#
# COMPACT_ATOMS: atom_id res chain seq x y z
N MET A 1 13.59 4.17 15.10
CA MET A 1 12.65 3.19 15.67
C MET A 1 11.25 3.50 15.15
N SER A 2 10.71 2.75 14.18
CA SER A 2 9.25 2.65 14.07
C SER A 2 8.83 1.51 14.98
N THR A 3 8.77 1.80 16.28
CA THR A 3 7.98 1.00 17.20
C THR A 3 6.56 1.12 16.69
N LEU A 4 6.13 0.10 15.95
CA LEU A 4 4.75 -0.04 15.53
C LEU A 4 3.89 0.14 16.79
N ASN A 5 3.15 1.24 16.85
CA ASN A 5 2.49 1.65 18.07
C ASN A 5 1.20 0.84 18.22
N CYS A 6 1.36 -0.44 18.56
CA CYS A 6 0.28 -1.43 18.64
C CYS A 6 -0.83 -1.01 19.59
N VAL A 7 -0.50 -0.23 20.63
CA VAL A 7 -1.46 0.40 21.53
C VAL A 7 -2.34 1.41 20.79
N ASN A 8 -1.75 2.25 19.93
CA ASN A 8 -2.48 3.20 19.09
C ASN A 8 -3.42 2.47 18.11
N TYR A 9 -2.96 1.39 17.49
CA TYR A 9 -3.79 0.58 16.58
C TYR A 9 -4.94 -0.11 17.30
N LYS A 10 -4.72 -0.62 18.51
CA LYS A 10 -5.78 -1.18 19.37
C LYS A 10 -6.82 -0.13 19.73
N ASN A 11 -6.38 1.04 20.21
CA ASN A 11 -7.27 2.13 20.63
C ASN A 11 -8.10 2.71 19.48
N ARG A 12 -7.64 2.53 18.23
CA ARG A 12 -8.35 2.93 17.00
C ARG A 12 -9.17 1.81 16.36
N GLY A 13 -9.32 0.66 17.02
CA GLY A 13 -10.12 -0.46 16.52
C GLY A 13 -9.51 -1.20 15.32
N ALA A 14 -8.22 -1.02 15.03
CA ALA A 14 -7.57 -1.57 13.83
C ALA A 14 -7.21 -3.08 13.95
N CYS A 15 -7.49 -3.71 15.09
CA CYS A 15 -7.18 -5.12 15.37
C CYS A 15 -7.96 -6.13 14.49
N GLN A 16 -8.90 -5.67 13.66
CA GLN A 16 -9.61 -6.51 12.67
C GLN A 16 -8.83 -6.65 11.35
N ALA A 17 -7.84 -5.80 11.09
CA ALA A 17 -7.03 -5.90 9.88
C ALA A 17 -5.99 -7.02 10.02
N LYS A 18 -5.99 -7.99 9.10
CA LYS A 18 -5.04 -9.14 9.11
C LYS A 18 -3.58 -8.72 9.24
N VAL A 19 -3.20 -7.59 8.63
CA VAL A 19 -1.85 -7.02 8.76
C VAL A 19 -1.56 -6.57 10.20
N ILE A 20 -2.51 -5.93 10.89
CA ILE A 20 -2.37 -5.52 12.29
C ILE A 20 -2.42 -6.73 13.22
N GLN A 21 -3.21 -7.76 12.90
CA GLN A 21 -3.20 -9.04 13.62
C GLN A 21 -1.84 -9.72 13.53
N SER A 22 -1.19 -9.70 12.36
CA SER A 22 0.15 -10.30 12.18
C SER A 22 1.28 -9.51 12.85
N LEU A 23 1.11 -8.19 13.01
CA LEU A 23 2.16 -7.30 13.52
C LEU A 23 1.99 -6.92 15.00
N CYS A 24 0.76 -6.99 15.53
CA CYS A 24 0.38 -6.60 16.89
C CYS A 24 -0.41 -7.71 17.59
N SER A 25 -0.11 -8.98 17.28
CA SER A 25 -0.86 -10.16 17.73
C SER A 25 -1.11 -10.17 19.24
N LEU A 26 -0.04 -9.92 20.02
CA LEU A 26 -0.10 -9.81 21.48
C LEU A 26 -0.99 -8.65 21.97
N THR A 27 -0.86 -7.46 21.38
CA THR A 27 -1.63 -6.28 21.80
C THR A 27 -3.12 -6.39 21.42
N CYS A 28 -3.40 -7.02 20.28
CA CYS A 28 -4.73 -7.25 19.74
C CYS A 28 -5.41 -8.53 20.27
N GLY A 29 -4.73 -9.33 21.10
CA GLY A 29 -5.30 -10.51 21.76
C GLY A 29 -5.45 -11.75 20.86
N TYR A 30 -4.65 -11.86 19.79
CA TYR A 30 -4.65 -13.02 18.90
C TYR A 30 -3.45 -13.92 19.17
N CYS A 31 -3.70 -15.21 19.45
CA CYS A 31 -2.66 -16.24 19.49
C CYS A 31 -2.24 -16.61 18.07
N SER A 32 -0.94 -16.61 17.78
CA SER A 32 -0.42 -17.01 16.46
C SER A 32 -0.45 -18.53 16.30
N THR A 33 -1.32 -19.06 15.45
CA THR A 33 -1.34 -20.49 15.06
C THR A 33 -0.92 -20.76 13.62
N GLU A 34 -0.07 -19.92 13.03
CA GLU A 34 0.56 -20.25 11.75
C GLU A 34 2.08 -20.05 11.82
N ASN A 35 2.75 -21.14 12.20
CA ASN A 35 4.17 -21.32 11.99
C ASN A 35 4.37 -22.00 10.63
N THR A 36 4.22 -21.26 9.54
CA THR A 36 4.53 -21.79 8.21
C THR A 36 6.04 -21.64 7.98
N THR A 37 6.76 -22.71 8.29
CA THR A 37 8.17 -22.89 7.95
C THR A 37 8.28 -23.12 6.44
N THR A 38 8.97 -22.21 5.73
CA THR A 38 9.45 -22.48 4.38
C THR A 38 10.97 -22.37 4.38
N THR A 39 11.62 -23.53 4.38
CA THR A 39 13.05 -23.73 4.16
C THR A 39 13.37 -23.49 2.69
N THR A 40 14.24 -22.53 2.35
CA THR A 40 14.98 -22.53 1.08
C THR A 40 16.31 -21.80 1.23
N ALA A 41 17.33 -22.42 0.65
CA ALA A 41 18.79 -22.21 0.70
C ALA A 41 19.36 -20.83 1.06
N ALA A 42 20.47 -20.89 1.81
CA ALA A 42 21.34 -19.78 2.17
C ALA A 42 21.96 -19.07 0.94
N PRO A 43 22.01 -17.73 0.91
CA PRO A 43 22.83 -17.01 -0.05
C PRO A 43 24.29 -16.96 0.44
N THR A 44 25.20 -17.23 -0.50
CA THR A 44 26.65 -17.20 -0.37
C THR A 44 27.15 -15.86 0.20
N THR A 45 27.97 -15.94 1.24
CA THR A 45 28.64 -14.79 1.88
C THR A 45 29.80 -14.30 1.04
N THR A 46 29.67 -13.11 0.45
CA THR A 46 30.82 -12.33 -0.03
C THR A 46 31.25 -11.38 1.07
N SER A 47 32.46 -11.57 1.60
CA SER A 47 33.08 -10.72 2.64
C SER A 47 33.44 -9.36 2.05
N VAL A 48 32.73 -8.31 2.45
CA VAL A 48 33.15 -6.91 2.23
C VAL A 48 34.09 -6.49 3.35
N ASN A 49 35.25 -5.95 2.98
CA ASN A 49 36.24 -5.38 3.90
C ASN A 49 35.61 -4.27 4.77
N GLU A 50 35.58 -4.48 6.10
CA GLU A 50 35.08 -3.53 7.10
C GLU A 50 35.77 -2.16 7.06
N THR A 51 37.00 -2.10 6.54
CA THR A 51 37.78 -0.86 6.40
C THR A 51 37.28 0.07 5.29
N LEU A 52 36.60 -0.44 4.26
CA LEU A 52 36.05 0.40 3.17
C LEU A 52 34.66 0.96 3.51
N LEU A 53 33.95 0.33 4.45
CA LEU A 53 32.57 0.69 4.78
C LEU A 53 32.44 1.96 5.63
N ASN A 54 33.45 2.22 6.46
CA ASN A 54 33.52 3.41 7.30
C ASN A 54 33.75 4.68 6.47
N ALA A 55 34.29 4.54 5.25
CA ALA A 55 34.51 5.64 4.32
C ALA A 55 33.22 6.14 3.64
N THR A 56 32.17 5.32 3.59
CA THR A 56 30.87 5.69 3.00
C THR A 56 29.93 6.42 3.96
N CYS A 57 30.26 6.52 5.24
CA CYS A 57 29.46 7.29 6.19
C CYS A 57 29.85 8.76 6.17
N GLN A 58 29.00 9.60 5.59
CA GLN A 58 29.23 11.04 5.46
C GLN A 58 27.99 11.83 5.86
N ASP A 59 28.20 13.08 6.23
CA ASP A 59 27.11 14.03 6.41
C ASP A 59 26.78 14.67 5.06
N ASN A 60 25.50 14.71 4.72
CA ASN A 60 24.98 15.33 3.51
C ASN A 60 24.56 16.78 3.74
N HIS A 61 24.80 17.33 4.94
CA HIS A 61 24.46 18.70 5.27
C HIS A 61 25.56 19.38 6.11
N SER A 62 25.93 20.61 5.74
CA SER A 62 27.04 21.34 6.36
C SER A 62 26.82 21.67 7.84
N LYS A 63 25.57 21.79 8.28
CA LYS A 63 25.19 22.08 9.69
C LYS A 63 25.10 20.85 10.59
N CYS A 64 25.46 19.66 10.13
CA CYS A 64 25.30 18.43 10.90
C CYS A 64 26.06 18.41 12.22
N ALA A 65 27.28 18.97 12.27
CA ALA A 65 28.03 19.07 13.51
C ALA A 65 27.27 19.91 14.57
N ASN A 66 26.68 21.03 14.16
CA ASN A 66 25.94 21.92 15.06
C ASN A 66 24.62 21.29 15.54
N TRP A 67 23.88 20.67 14.63
CA TRP A 67 22.63 20.00 14.98
C TRP A 67 22.87 18.77 15.86
N SER A 68 23.93 18.02 15.60
CA SER A 68 24.34 16.92 16.47
C SER A 68 24.67 17.40 17.88
N ALA A 69 25.50 18.45 18.00
CA ALA A 69 25.84 19.06 19.29
C ALA A 69 24.61 19.62 20.04
N SER A 70 23.57 20.01 19.29
CA SER A 70 22.31 20.51 19.84
C SER A 70 21.30 19.40 20.19
N GLY A 71 21.70 18.12 20.11
CA GLY A 71 20.87 16.97 20.51
C GLY A 71 19.83 16.51 19.49
N PHE A 72 19.90 16.98 18.24
CA PHE A 72 18.91 16.63 17.21
C PHE A 72 18.96 15.15 16.81
N CYS A 73 20.07 14.46 17.08
CA CYS A 73 20.26 13.04 16.79
C CYS A 73 19.31 12.12 17.58
N SER A 74 18.81 12.58 18.73
CA SER A 74 17.95 11.77 19.62
C SER A 74 16.60 12.44 19.89
N SER A 75 16.20 13.42 19.08
CA SER A 75 14.94 14.15 19.23
C SER A 75 13.89 13.72 18.18
N ASN A 76 12.82 14.49 18.02
CA ASN A 76 11.85 14.32 16.95
C ASN A 76 12.46 14.43 15.53
N TYR A 77 13.68 14.97 15.39
CA TYR A 77 14.39 15.08 14.11
C TYR A 77 15.27 13.87 13.76
N THR A 78 15.25 12.81 14.57
CA THR A 78 16.08 11.60 14.38
C THR A 78 16.02 11.06 12.95
N ASN A 79 14.86 11.07 12.28
CA ASN A 79 14.75 10.60 10.89
C ASN A 79 15.54 11.49 9.92
N TYR A 80 15.32 12.80 9.98
CA TYR A 80 16.03 13.77 9.15
C TYR A 80 17.54 13.74 9.43
N MET A 81 17.94 13.69 10.71
CA MET A 81 19.33 13.55 11.14
C MET A 81 19.96 12.23 10.69
N SER A 82 19.21 11.12 10.70
CA SER A 82 19.73 9.84 10.21
C SER A 82 20.05 9.85 8.72
N ASN A 83 19.26 10.55 7.91
CA ASN A 83 19.46 10.61 6.47
C ASN A 83 20.49 11.66 6.04
N ASN A 84 20.65 12.73 6.82
CA ASN A 84 21.48 13.87 6.44
C ASN A 84 22.76 14.02 7.27
N CYS A 85 22.77 13.51 8.50
CA CYS A 85 23.83 13.72 9.48
C CYS A 85 24.35 12.41 10.06
N ALA A 86 24.45 11.38 9.20
CA ALA A 86 24.77 10.03 9.62
C ALA A 86 26.12 9.95 10.35
N ARG A 87 27.12 10.73 9.93
CA ARG A 87 28.44 10.75 10.56
C ARG A 87 28.40 11.53 11.87
N SER A 88 27.88 12.75 11.84
CA SER A 88 27.78 13.61 13.03
C SER A 88 26.93 13.00 14.16
N CYS A 89 25.93 12.19 13.83
CA CYS A 89 25.04 11.54 14.79
C CYS A 89 25.43 10.08 15.13
N GLY A 90 26.53 9.55 14.59
CA GLY A 90 26.97 8.18 14.85
C GLY A 90 26.05 7.10 14.26
N PHE A 91 25.28 7.42 13.21
CA PHE A 91 24.41 6.48 12.49
C PHE A 91 25.13 5.70 11.38
N CYS A 92 26.43 5.48 11.55
CA CYS A 92 27.30 4.80 10.58
C CYS A 92 27.21 3.27 10.63
N GLY A 93 26.14 2.72 11.20
CA GLY A 93 25.96 1.28 11.26
C GLY A 93 25.86 0.65 9.86
N VAL A 94 26.34 -0.59 9.77
CA VAL A 94 26.30 -1.37 8.54
C VAL A 94 24.94 -2.07 8.44
N TRP A 95 24.21 -1.81 7.35
CA TRP A 95 23.02 -2.58 7.05
C TRP A 95 23.37 -4.00 6.61
N ASN A 96 22.64 -4.99 7.11
CA ASN A 96 22.54 -6.29 6.46
C ASN A 96 21.86 -6.12 5.09
N ASN A 97 22.05 -7.13 4.23
CA ASN A 97 21.32 -7.21 2.99
C ASN A 97 19.81 -7.16 3.25
N TRP A 98 19.11 -6.52 2.33
CA TRP A 98 17.66 -6.56 2.34
C TRP A 98 17.17 -8.01 2.26
N SER A 99 16.14 -8.32 3.03
CA SER A 99 15.35 -9.53 2.84
C SER A 99 14.79 -9.56 1.41
N THR A 100 14.37 -10.76 0.99
CA THR A 100 13.47 -10.87 -0.16
C THR A 100 12.21 -10.06 0.11
N TRP A 101 11.59 -9.60 -0.97
CA TRP A 101 10.28 -8.98 -0.87
C TRP A 101 9.25 -10.03 -0.45
N THR A 102 8.33 -9.64 0.44
CA THR A 102 7.17 -10.48 0.75
C THR A 102 6.33 -10.70 -0.50
N THR A 103 5.51 -11.75 -0.48
CA THR A 103 4.41 -11.88 -1.43
C THR A 103 3.52 -10.64 -1.39
N CYS A 104 2.95 -10.28 -2.53
CA CYS A 104 2.04 -9.14 -2.60
C CYS A 104 0.81 -9.39 -1.70
N SER A 105 0.37 -8.37 -0.98
CA SER A 105 -0.77 -8.47 -0.04
C SER A 105 -2.08 -8.90 -0.71
N VAL A 106 -2.20 -8.70 -2.02
CA VAL A 106 -3.37 -9.07 -2.82
C VAL A 106 -2.94 -9.62 -4.19
N LYS A 107 -3.78 -10.44 -4.81
CA LYS A 107 -3.51 -11.03 -6.14
C LYS A 107 -3.77 -10.07 -7.30
N CYS A 108 -4.66 -9.09 -7.11
CA CYS A 108 -4.99 -8.04 -8.08
C CYS A 108 -5.34 -6.76 -7.31
N GLY A 109 -5.67 -5.67 -8.00
CA GLY A 109 -6.29 -4.51 -7.36
C GLY A 109 -5.31 -3.72 -6.51
N GLY A 110 -4.00 -3.88 -6.71
CA GLY A 110 -2.97 -3.02 -6.12
C GLY A 110 -2.71 -3.34 -4.67
N GLY A 111 -1.71 -4.17 -4.43
CA GLY A 111 -1.24 -4.49 -3.09
C GLY A 111 0.05 -3.78 -2.74
N VAL A 112 0.55 -4.13 -1.57
CA VAL A 112 1.90 -3.79 -1.14
C VAL A 112 2.69 -5.05 -0.87
N GLN A 113 3.98 -4.96 -1.13
CA GLN A 113 4.98 -5.90 -0.64
C GLN A 113 5.99 -5.12 0.17
N GLN A 114 6.52 -5.78 1.19
CA GLN A 114 7.47 -5.22 2.14
C GLN A 114 8.78 -5.99 2.05
N ARG A 115 9.88 -5.32 2.34
CA ARG A 115 11.13 -5.99 2.70
C ARG A 115 11.74 -5.30 3.90
N LYS A 116 12.56 -6.04 4.64
CA LYS A 116 13.21 -5.56 5.86
C LYS A 116 14.72 -5.77 5.76
N ARG A 117 15.47 -4.99 6.52
CA ARG A 117 16.91 -5.20 6.77
C ARG A 117 17.18 -4.93 8.24
N SER A 118 18.19 -5.59 8.80
CA SER A 118 18.66 -5.36 10.17
C SER A 118 20.01 -4.63 10.14
N CYS A 119 20.28 -3.85 11.18
CA CYS A 119 21.57 -3.20 11.35
C CYS A 119 22.54 -4.18 12.03
N LYS A 120 23.76 -4.34 11.52
CA LYS A 120 24.81 -5.16 12.15
C LYS A 120 25.41 -4.48 13.39
N ALA A 121 25.40 -3.14 13.44
CA ALA A 121 26.02 -2.33 14.49
C ALA A 121 24.99 -1.45 15.23
N SER A 122 25.47 -0.57 16.12
CA SER A 122 24.68 0.20 17.09
C SER A 122 23.47 0.93 16.49
N VAL A 123 23.66 1.76 15.46
CA VAL A 123 22.57 2.48 14.80
C VAL A 123 22.88 2.70 13.32
N CYS A 124 21.96 2.32 12.44
CA CYS A 124 22.09 2.56 11.00
C CYS A 124 21.19 3.72 10.56
N ALA A 125 21.71 4.54 9.65
CA ALA A 125 20.96 5.59 8.96
C ALA A 125 19.87 5.05 8.02
N GLY A 126 18.69 5.67 8.04
CA GLY A 126 17.58 5.41 7.13
C GLY A 126 16.63 4.27 7.56
N ASP A 127 15.69 3.91 6.67
CA ASP A 127 14.61 2.99 7.02
C ASP A 127 15.06 1.53 7.04
N SER A 128 14.65 0.78 8.07
CA SER A 128 14.83 -0.69 8.17
C SER A 128 13.76 -1.47 7.41
N THR A 129 12.73 -0.78 6.93
CA THR A 129 11.57 -1.34 6.23
C THR A 129 11.23 -0.44 5.06
N VAL A 130 11.06 -1.02 3.87
CA VAL A 130 10.53 -0.30 2.72
C VAL A 130 9.36 -1.07 2.10
N MET A 131 8.45 -0.32 1.49
CA MET A 131 7.27 -0.86 0.81
C MET A 131 7.27 -0.46 -0.66
N ARG A 132 6.67 -1.31 -1.50
CA ARG A 132 6.38 -0.97 -2.90
C ARG A 132 5.01 -1.51 -3.32
N ALA A 133 4.37 -0.81 -4.26
CA ALA A 133 3.12 -1.27 -4.85
C ALA A 133 3.36 -2.49 -5.76
N CYS A 134 2.41 -3.43 -5.76
CA CYS A 134 2.43 -4.66 -6.56
C CYS A 134 1.04 -5.01 -7.09
N ASN A 135 0.97 -5.97 -8.02
CA ASN A 135 -0.27 -6.51 -8.59
C ASN A 135 -1.29 -5.43 -8.98
N ARG A 136 -0.83 -4.49 -9.81
CA ARG A 136 -1.59 -3.28 -10.19
C ARG A 136 -2.77 -3.55 -11.15
N ASN A 137 -2.87 -4.78 -11.64
CA ASN A 137 -3.93 -5.25 -12.52
C ASN A 137 -5.31 -5.05 -11.88
N ARG A 138 -6.36 -4.95 -12.70
CA ARG A 138 -7.73 -4.77 -12.22
C ARG A 138 -8.21 -6.01 -11.45
N CYS A 139 -9.01 -5.79 -10.40
CA CYS A 139 -9.83 -6.82 -9.75
C CYS A 139 -11.29 -6.64 -10.19
N THR A 140 -12.11 -7.68 -9.96
CA THR A 140 -13.57 -7.61 -10.08
C THR A 140 -14.19 -6.70 -9.02
N THR A 141 -13.62 -6.64 -7.82
CA THR A 141 -14.08 -5.77 -6.72
C THR A 141 -13.10 -4.62 -6.46
N CYS A 142 -13.65 -3.46 -6.08
CA CYS A 142 -12.88 -2.26 -5.76
C CYS A 142 -12.92 -2.00 -4.25
N PHE A 143 -11.77 -1.93 -3.59
CA PHE A 143 -11.70 -1.73 -2.15
C PHE A 143 -10.44 -0.96 -1.75
N ASP A 144 -10.47 -0.37 -0.55
CA ASP A 144 -9.30 0.25 0.08
C ASP A 144 -8.59 -0.77 0.99
N GLN A 145 -7.26 -0.79 0.94
CA GLN A 145 -6.44 -1.72 1.73
C GLN A 145 -6.29 -1.27 3.19
N VAL A 146 -6.51 0.01 3.47
CA VAL A 146 -6.39 0.60 4.82
C VAL A 146 -7.57 1.53 5.12
N SER A 147 -7.99 1.59 6.38
CA SER A 147 -9.21 2.27 6.80
C SER A 147 -9.15 3.80 6.72
N TYR A 148 -7.95 4.40 6.72
CA TYR A 148 -7.75 5.85 6.67
C TYR A 148 -7.60 6.40 5.25
N CYS A 149 -7.90 5.61 4.22
CA CYS A 149 -7.78 6.00 2.82
C CYS A 149 -8.61 7.23 2.43
N SER A 150 -9.77 7.43 3.06
CA SER A 150 -10.61 8.62 2.85
C SER A 150 -9.88 9.91 3.25
N ALA A 151 -9.22 9.91 4.40
CA ALA A 151 -8.45 11.05 4.90
C ALA A 151 -7.24 11.37 4.00
N PHE A 152 -6.52 10.33 3.54
CA PHE A 152 -5.40 10.51 2.61
C PHE A 152 -5.86 11.04 1.25
N ALA A 153 -7.00 10.56 0.76
CA ALA A 153 -7.58 11.05 -0.48
C ALA A 153 -7.99 12.52 -0.37
N GLN A 154 -8.61 12.92 0.74
CA GLN A 154 -8.96 14.32 1.04
C GLN A 154 -7.71 15.21 1.15
N ALA A 155 -6.60 14.67 1.69
CA ALA A 155 -5.31 15.35 1.76
C ALA A 155 -4.53 15.38 0.42
N GLY A 156 -5.15 14.98 -0.70
CA GLY A 156 -4.54 15.02 -2.03
C GLY A 156 -3.43 13.97 -2.27
N LYS A 157 -3.33 12.95 -1.40
CA LYS A 157 -2.25 11.94 -1.46
C LYS A 157 -2.41 10.90 -2.56
N CYS A 158 -3.50 10.95 -3.33
CA CYS A 158 -3.77 10.03 -4.43
C CYS A 158 -2.81 10.17 -5.63
N SER A 159 -1.97 11.21 -5.66
CA SER A 159 -0.90 11.38 -6.63
C SER A 159 0.34 10.53 -6.30
N GLU A 160 0.51 10.08 -5.06
CA GLU A 160 1.64 9.23 -4.67
C GLU A 160 1.42 7.78 -5.13
N THR A 161 2.41 7.18 -5.78
CA THR A 161 2.29 5.84 -6.40
C THR A 161 1.84 4.76 -5.40
N LEU A 162 2.32 4.81 -4.16
CA LEU A 162 1.91 3.86 -3.11
C LEU A 162 0.44 4.06 -2.71
N TRP A 163 0.07 5.29 -2.33
CA TRP A 163 -1.28 5.62 -1.87
C TRP A 163 -2.33 5.44 -2.96
N LYS A 164 -2.01 5.79 -4.21
CA LYS A 164 -2.88 5.56 -5.37
C LYS A 164 -3.37 4.12 -5.49
N TYR A 165 -2.49 3.15 -5.19
CA TYR A 165 -2.83 1.73 -5.32
C TYR A 165 -3.34 1.11 -4.02
N MET A 166 -2.94 1.61 -2.86
CA MET A 166 -3.48 1.17 -1.57
C MET A 166 -4.90 1.69 -1.29
N CYS A 167 -5.20 2.91 -1.75
CA CYS A 167 -6.46 3.61 -1.49
C CYS A 167 -7.30 3.75 -2.75
N ARG A 168 -7.44 2.65 -3.47
CA ARG A 168 -8.01 2.64 -4.80
C ARG A 168 -9.45 3.14 -4.88
N LYS A 169 -10.29 2.80 -3.90
CA LYS A 169 -11.70 3.23 -3.83
C LYS A 169 -11.76 4.70 -3.43
N SER A 170 -11.09 5.07 -2.35
CA SER A 170 -11.03 6.48 -1.90
C SER A 170 -10.39 7.42 -2.92
N CYS A 171 -9.38 6.96 -3.67
CA CYS A 171 -8.72 7.71 -4.74
C CYS A 171 -9.41 7.62 -6.10
N LYS A 172 -10.58 6.96 -6.19
CA LYS A 172 -11.35 6.80 -7.43
C LYS A 172 -10.53 6.21 -8.59
N VAL A 173 -9.53 5.39 -8.25
CA VAL A 173 -8.63 4.70 -9.20
C VAL A 173 -9.29 3.44 -9.74
N CYS A 174 -10.21 2.85 -8.96
CA CYS A 174 -11.22 1.96 -9.49
C CYS A 174 -12.61 2.51 -9.17
N VAL A 175 -13.54 2.13 -10.03
CA VAL A 175 -14.96 2.22 -9.77
C VAL A 175 -15.38 0.78 -9.53
N GLU A 176 -16.18 0.50 -8.50
CA GLU A 176 -16.87 -0.80 -8.48
C GLU A 176 -17.61 -0.94 -9.81
N PRO A 177 -17.63 -2.13 -10.46
CA PRO A 177 -18.65 -2.35 -11.48
C PRO A 177 -19.96 -2.00 -10.79
N ALA A 178 -20.72 -1.06 -11.37
CA ALA A 178 -21.97 -0.61 -10.80
C ALA A 178 -22.69 -1.85 -10.29
N GLN A 179 -22.91 -1.96 -8.96
CA GLN A 179 -23.96 -2.81 -8.43
C GLN A 179 -25.14 -2.57 -9.37
N SER A 180 -25.56 -3.60 -10.11
CA SER A 180 -26.68 -3.61 -11.04
C SER A 180 -27.56 -2.39 -10.83
N ASN A 181 -27.26 -1.28 -11.49
CA ASN A 181 -27.96 -0.05 -11.24
C ASN A 181 -29.27 -0.20 -12.02
N PRO A 182 -30.44 -0.30 -11.39
CA PRO A 182 -31.71 -0.32 -12.12
C PRO A 182 -31.88 0.93 -13.01
N ALA A 183 -31.03 1.96 -12.89
CA ALA A 183 -30.99 3.10 -13.79
C ALA A 183 -30.21 2.89 -15.12
N ILE A 184 -29.55 1.75 -15.36
CA ILE A 184 -28.83 1.48 -16.63
C ILE A 184 -29.68 0.66 -17.61
N CYS A 185 -30.64 -0.13 -17.13
CA CYS A 185 -31.62 -0.84 -17.96
C CYS A 185 -33.00 -0.14 -17.89
N ALA A 186 -33.01 1.13 -18.24
CA ALA A 186 -34.22 1.90 -18.42
C ALA A 186 -34.25 2.44 -19.84
N ASP A 187 -35.43 2.41 -20.44
CA ASP A 187 -35.66 3.05 -21.73
C ASP A 187 -35.53 4.57 -21.56
N LYS A 188 -34.84 5.22 -22.49
CA LYS A 188 -34.62 6.68 -22.45
C LYS A 188 -35.83 7.47 -22.93
N HIS A 189 -36.79 6.82 -23.60
CA HIS A 189 -38.01 7.42 -24.08
C HIS A 189 -39.24 6.55 -23.79
N THR A 190 -40.38 7.21 -23.63
CA THR A 190 -41.67 6.57 -23.34
C THR A 190 -42.24 5.79 -24.52
N ASN A 191 -41.79 6.05 -25.76
CA ASN A 191 -42.22 5.34 -26.97
C ASN A 191 -41.46 4.04 -27.26
N CYS A 192 -40.49 3.67 -26.42
CA CYS A 192 -39.69 2.46 -26.57
C CYS A 192 -40.50 1.15 -26.66
N PRO A 193 -41.61 0.96 -25.91
CA PRO A 193 -42.46 -0.22 -26.07
C PRO A 193 -43.07 -0.33 -27.48
N ALA A 194 -43.60 0.78 -28.01
CA ALA A 194 -44.16 0.83 -29.36
C ALA A 194 -43.09 0.60 -30.44
N ALA A 195 -41.87 1.14 -30.25
CA ALA A 195 -40.76 0.92 -31.16
C ALA A 195 -40.31 -0.56 -31.17
N ALA A 196 -40.40 -1.25 -30.04
CA ALA A 196 -40.10 -2.69 -29.95
C ALA A 196 -41.16 -3.54 -30.65
N GLU A 197 -42.44 -3.24 -30.45
CA GLU A 197 -43.57 -3.92 -31.11
C GLU A 197 -43.56 -3.73 -32.64
N GLN A 198 -43.05 -2.60 -33.12
CA GLN A 198 -42.90 -2.28 -34.55
C GLN A 198 -41.63 -2.86 -35.18
N GLY A 199 -40.88 -3.73 -34.48
CA GLY A 199 -39.66 -4.37 -35.01
C GLY A 199 -38.43 -3.47 -35.02
N GLY A 200 -38.47 -2.30 -34.37
CA GLY A 200 -37.36 -1.34 -34.29
C GLY A 200 -36.12 -1.87 -33.55
N CYS A 201 -36.26 -2.96 -32.78
CA CYS A 201 -35.15 -3.59 -32.07
C CYS A 201 -34.13 -4.29 -32.98
N SER A 202 -34.31 -4.26 -34.30
CA SER A 202 -33.29 -4.61 -35.28
C SER A 202 -32.25 -3.50 -35.50
N ASP A 203 -32.57 -2.24 -35.20
CA ASP A 203 -31.64 -1.09 -35.27
C ASP A 203 -30.83 -0.98 -33.96
N THR A 204 -29.51 -1.10 -34.07
CA THR A 204 -28.55 -0.94 -32.96
C THR A 204 -28.68 0.39 -32.22
N ARG A 205 -29.13 1.45 -32.89
CA ARG A 205 -29.41 2.74 -32.28
C ARG A 205 -30.66 2.68 -31.41
N VAL A 206 -31.73 2.01 -31.86
CA VAL A 206 -32.94 1.79 -31.06
C VAL A 206 -32.62 0.91 -29.85
N GLN A 207 -31.79 -0.13 -30.01
CA GLN A 207 -31.30 -0.94 -28.89
C GLN A 207 -30.52 -0.10 -27.84
N SER A 208 -29.75 0.91 -28.27
CA SER A 208 -28.99 1.79 -27.36
C SER A 208 -29.84 2.82 -26.59
N VAL A 209 -31.03 3.11 -27.11
CA VAL A 209 -31.99 4.09 -26.57
C VAL A 209 -33.08 3.39 -25.75
N CYS A 210 -33.48 2.19 -26.19
CA CYS A 210 -34.55 1.36 -25.63
C CYS A 210 -34.03 -0.01 -25.16
N PRO A 211 -32.99 -0.07 -24.30
CA PRO A 211 -32.34 -1.33 -23.96
C PRO A 211 -33.25 -2.30 -23.20
N LYS A 212 -34.25 -1.79 -22.47
CA LYS A 212 -35.21 -2.59 -21.72
C LYS A 212 -36.30 -3.13 -22.65
N SER A 213 -36.91 -2.28 -23.47
CA SER A 213 -37.94 -2.71 -24.43
C SER A 213 -37.39 -3.67 -25.51
N CYS A 214 -36.10 -3.59 -25.84
CA CYS A 214 -35.46 -4.49 -26.80
C CYS A 214 -34.79 -5.73 -26.19
N ASN A 215 -34.94 -5.97 -24.87
CA ASN A 215 -34.36 -7.13 -24.18
C ASN A 215 -32.85 -7.32 -24.39
N VAL A 216 -32.12 -6.24 -24.66
CA VAL A 216 -30.65 -6.28 -24.86
C VAL A 216 -29.87 -6.12 -23.54
N CYS A 217 -30.58 -5.93 -22.43
CA CYS A 217 -30.01 -5.96 -21.09
C CYS A 217 -29.56 -7.39 -20.75
N THR A 218 -28.30 -7.71 -21.03
CA THR A 218 -27.68 -8.94 -20.53
C THR A 218 -27.26 -8.72 -19.09
N THR A 219 -27.95 -9.36 -18.14
CA THR A 219 -27.39 -9.61 -16.81
C THR A 219 -26.24 -10.60 -16.96
N PRO A 220 -25.00 -10.26 -16.58
CA PRO A 220 -23.95 -11.26 -16.45
C PRO A 220 -24.31 -12.22 -15.30
N CYS A 221 -24.09 -13.51 -15.49
CA CYS A 221 -24.10 -14.51 -14.41
C CYS A 221 -23.07 -14.17 -13.32
#